data_AF-A0A1F2S1Z4-F1
#
_entry.id   AF-A0A1F2S1Z4-F1
#
_cell.length_a   1.000
_cell.length_b   1.000
_cell.length_c   1.000
_cell.angle_alpha   90.00
_cell.angle_beta   90.00
_cell.angle_gamma   90.00
#
_symmetry.space_group_name_H-M   'P 1'
#
loop_
_entity.id
_entity.type
_entity.pdbx_description
1 polymer ?
#
loop_
_entity_poly.entity_id
_entity_poly.type
_entity_poly.pdbx_seq_one_letter_code
_entity_poly.pdbx_strand_id
1 'polypeptide(L)'
;MGRPAVSLLIVLVLVGVAAPLAGQSLAEIARQEEERRKTIRTPGKVYTNESLRPEAPPSTPPAAPSVAPAPPTSSPVPESQPAQGPAPASAGQAASPQAPAPQNEAEWRKRVATAREALSRSQIFAEALQSRISALSTDFVNRDDPAQRDVIAAERQKALAELDRVRQEIQQQQKAMAAIQDDARRAGVPAGWVR
;
A
#
# COMPACT_ATOMS: atom_id res chain seq x y z
N MET A 1 1.39 -43.01 -51.24
CA MET A 1 2.50 -42.86 -50.28
C MET A 1 2.87 -41.40 -50.12
N GLY A 2 3.45 -41.02 -48.97
CA GLY A 2 3.74 -39.63 -48.60
C GLY A 2 2.53 -38.93 -47.98
N ARG A 3 2.67 -38.03 -46.98
CA ARG A 3 3.89 -37.42 -46.43
C ARG A 3 3.90 -37.46 -44.87
N PRO A 4 4.30 -38.57 -44.23
CA PRO A 4 4.46 -38.64 -42.76
C PRO A 4 5.66 -37.84 -42.22
N ALA A 5 6.29 -37.00 -43.05
CA ALA A 5 7.51 -36.25 -42.72
C ALA A 5 7.26 -34.85 -42.12
N VAL A 6 6.05 -34.29 -42.26
CA VAL A 6 5.77 -32.91 -41.80
C VAL A 6 5.60 -32.86 -40.27
N SER A 7 4.87 -33.82 -39.69
CA SER A 7 4.62 -33.87 -38.24
C SER A 7 5.88 -34.14 -37.42
N LEU A 8 6.86 -34.87 -37.97
CA LEU A 8 8.11 -35.20 -37.26
C LEU A 8 9.05 -33.98 -37.12
N LEU A 9 8.99 -33.04 -38.07
CA LEU A 9 9.89 -31.88 -38.10
C LEU A 9 9.44 -30.74 -37.17
N ILE A 10 8.14 -30.67 -36.84
CA ILE A 10 7.61 -29.67 -35.91
C ILE A 10 7.92 -30.03 -34.44
N VAL A 11 7.96 -31.32 -34.10
CA VAL A 11 8.28 -31.80 -32.73
C VAL A 11 9.77 -31.58 -32.40
N LEU A 12 10.67 -31.66 -33.38
CA LEU A 12 12.12 -31.58 -33.15
C LEU A 12 12.64 -30.14 -32.91
N VAL A 13 11.87 -29.11 -33.23
CA VAL A 13 12.31 -27.70 -33.14
C VAL A 13 12.04 -27.09 -31.74
N LEU A 14 11.16 -27.69 -30.94
CA LEU A 14 10.67 -27.10 -29.68
C LEU A 14 11.50 -27.42 -28.43
N VAL A 15 12.73 -27.91 -28.58
CA VAL A 15 13.62 -28.34 -27.47
C VAL A 15 14.86 -27.43 -27.33
N GLY A 16 15.03 -26.43 -28.20
CA GLY A 16 16.33 -25.78 -28.45
C GLY A 16 16.70 -24.53 -27.65
N VAL A 17 15.85 -23.97 -26.77
CA VAL A 17 16.13 -22.67 -26.09
C VAL A 17 15.88 -22.72 -24.58
N ALA A 18 16.58 -23.61 -23.89
CA ALA A 18 16.80 -23.50 -22.44
C ALA A 18 18.01 -22.61 -22.17
N ALA A 19 17.88 -21.29 -22.36
CA ALA A 19 18.93 -20.35 -22.03
C ALA A 19 19.14 -20.31 -20.49
N PRO A 20 20.33 -20.63 -19.97
CA PRO A 20 20.59 -20.48 -18.54
C PRO A 20 20.60 -18.99 -18.19
N LEU A 21 19.56 -18.54 -17.49
CA LEU A 21 19.57 -17.30 -16.74
C LEU A 21 20.56 -17.45 -15.58
N ALA A 22 21.84 -17.33 -15.89
CA ALA A 22 22.92 -17.35 -14.91
C ALA A 22 22.69 -16.22 -13.91
N GLY A 23 22.40 -16.60 -12.66
CA GLY A 23 22.24 -15.63 -11.58
C GLY A 23 23.48 -14.76 -11.48
N GLN A 24 23.30 -13.44 -11.44
CA GLN A 24 24.41 -12.49 -11.35
C GLN A 24 25.26 -12.83 -10.14
N SER A 25 26.55 -13.11 -10.38
CA SER A 25 27.43 -13.53 -9.29
C SER A 25 27.58 -12.40 -8.27
N LEU A 26 27.79 -12.75 -7.00
CA LEU A 26 28.02 -11.76 -5.94
C LEU A 26 29.25 -10.88 -6.24
N ALA A 27 30.23 -11.39 -6.98
CA ALA A 27 31.38 -10.63 -7.44
C ALA A 27 31.03 -9.58 -8.51
N GLU A 28 30.07 -9.88 -9.40
CA GLU A 28 29.59 -8.93 -10.42
C GLU A 28 28.76 -7.81 -9.77
N ILE A 29 27.89 -8.15 -8.82
CA ILE A 29 27.14 -7.16 -8.04
C ILE A 29 28.09 -6.29 -7.19
N ALA A 30 29.16 -6.87 -6.62
CA ALA A 30 30.17 -6.12 -5.89
C ALA A 30 30.90 -5.10 -6.79
N ARG A 31 31.31 -5.49 -8.01
CA ARG A 31 31.87 -4.57 -9.02
C ARG A 31 30.88 -3.47 -9.41
N GLN A 32 29.63 -3.84 -9.68
CA GLN A 32 28.57 -2.90 -10.06
C GLN A 32 28.33 -1.82 -8.99
N GLU A 33 28.33 -2.20 -7.70
CA GLU A 33 28.26 -1.25 -6.58
C GLU A 33 29.54 -0.44 -6.39
N GLU A 34 30.72 -0.99 -6.68
CA GLU A 34 31.99 -0.24 -6.66
C GLU A 34 32.03 0.84 -7.75
N GLU A 35 31.60 0.53 -8.97
CA GLU A 35 31.46 1.48 -10.08
C GLU A 35 30.38 2.55 -9.82
N ARG A 36 29.27 2.16 -9.19
CA ARG A 36 28.28 3.11 -8.69
C ARG A 36 28.88 4.06 -7.66
N ARG A 37 29.69 3.56 -6.72
CA ARG A 37 30.37 4.41 -5.71
C ARG A 37 31.38 5.37 -6.34
N LYS A 38 32.09 4.94 -7.40
CA LYS A 38 32.99 5.80 -8.19
C LYS A 38 32.27 6.91 -8.96
N THR A 39 30.98 6.73 -9.30
CA THR A 39 30.19 7.72 -10.05
C THR A 39 29.39 8.68 -9.16
N ILE A 40 29.11 8.32 -7.90
CA ILE A 40 28.50 9.23 -6.91
C ILE A 40 29.56 10.24 -6.41
N ARG A 41 29.69 11.36 -7.12
CA ARG A 41 30.60 12.47 -6.76
C ARG A 41 30.06 13.43 -5.69
N THR A 42 28.77 13.35 -5.35
CA THR A 42 28.13 14.26 -4.40
C THR A 42 27.77 13.49 -3.12
N PRO A 43 28.36 13.81 -1.95
CA PRO A 43 27.90 13.24 -0.69
C PRO A 43 26.45 13.65 -0.41
N GLY A 44 25.66 12.73 0.12
CA GLY A 44 24.28 13.01 0.53
C GLY A 44 24.21 14.09 1.62
N LYS A 45 23.05 14.75 1.75
CA LYS A 45 22.83 15.76 2.79
C LYS A 45 22.92 15.08 4.16
N VAL A 46 23.94 15.42 4.95
CA VAL A 46 24.12 14.89 6.31
C VAL A 46 23.19 15.68 7.25
N TYR A 47 22.11 15.03 7.69
CA TYR A 47 21.24 15.56 8.73
C TYR A 47 21.81 15.16 10.10
N THR A 48 22.32 16.15 10.83
CA THR A 48 22.78 16.01 12.23
C THR A 48 21.64 16.33 13.20
N ASN A 49 21.85 16.14 14.50
CA ASN A 49 20.89 16.57 15.53
C ASN A 49 20.61 18.09 15.46
N GLU A 50 21.65 18.89 15.16
CA GLU A 50 21.57 20.33 14.86
C GLU A 50 20.69 20.67 13.64
N SER A 51 20.48 19.70 12.73
CA SER A 51 19.67 19.86 11.52
C SER A 51 18.18 19.59 11.77
N LEU A 52 17.80 19.14 12.96
CA LEU A 52 16.42 18.95 13.36
C LEU A 52 15.84 20.31 13.79
N ARG A 53 14.69 20.67 13.22
CA ARG A 53 13.92 21.82 13.70
C ARG A 53 13.50 21.52 15.15
N PRO A 54 13.69 22.43 16.11
CA PRO A 54 13.26 22.19 17.48
C PRO A 54 11.79 21.79 17.56
N GLU A 55 11.51 20.71 18.28
CA GLU A 55 10.16 20.26 18.57
C GLU A 55 9.38 21.42 19.20
N ALA A 56 8.23 21.78 18.64
CA ALA A 56 7.38 22.78 19.26
C ALA A 56 6.92 22.25 20.64
N PRO A 57 6.95 23.08 21.71
CA PRO A 57 6.46 22.63 23.01
C PRO A 57 5.01 22.13 22.86
N PRO A 58 4.63 21.04 23.55
CA PRO A 58 3.33 20.41 23.35
C PRO A 58 2.21 21.43 23.60
N SER A 59 1.44 21.73 22.56
CA SER A 59 0.34 22.69 22.64
C SER A 59 -0.66 22.27 23.71
N THR A 60 -0.69 23.02 24.82
CA THR A 60 -1.69 22.84 25.87
C THR A 60 -3.08 22.86 25.22
N PRO A 61 -3.93 21.83 25.42
CA PRO A 61 -5.24 21.78 24.79
C PRO A 61 -6.06 23.01 25.22
N PRO A 62 -6.72 23.72 24.30
CA PRO A 62 -7.57 24.86 24.65
C PRO A 62 -8.62 24.47 25.67
N ALA A 63 -8.82 25.30 26.70
CA ALA A 63 -9.87 25.09 27.68
C ALA A 63 -11.24 25.09 26.98
N ALA A 64 -12.07 24.07 27.25
CA ALA A 64 -13.36 23.94 26.60
C ALA A 64 -14.27 25.14 26.95
N PRO A 65 -14.89 25.81 25.97
CA PRO A 65 -15.84 26.88 26.25
C PRO A 65 -17.09 26.30 26.94
N SER A 66 -17.45 26.88 28.08
CA SER A 66 -18.65 26.48 28.83
C SER A 66 -19.92 26.78 28.02
N VAL A 67 -20.78 25.77 27.85
CA VAL A 67 -22.00 25.90 27.04
C VAL A 67 -23.15 26.41 27.90
N ALA A 68 -23.54 27.67 27.69
CA ALA A 68 -24.84 28.17 28.14
C ALA A 68 -25.96 27.72 27.17
N PRO A 69 -27.16 27.37 27.65
CA PRO A 69 -28.20 26.75 26.83
C PRO A 69 -28.95 27.77 25.94
N ALA A 70 -29.34 27.32 24.74
CA ALA A 70 -30.18 28.08 23.82
C ALA A 70 -31.65 27.58 23.85
N PRO A 71 -32.66 28.46 23.73
CA PRO A 71 -34.07 28.08 23.62
C PRO A 71 -34.41 27.52 22.21
N PRO A 72 -35.53 26.77 22.07
CA PRO A 72 -35.79 25.96 20.87
C PRO A 72 -36.51 26.72 19.74
N THR A 73 -36.20 26.34 18.49
CA THR A 73 -36.93 26.77 17.29
C THR A 73 -37.74 25.61 16.73
N SER A 74 -39.08 25.76 16.68
CA SER A 74 -39.97 24.79 16.04
C SER A 74 -40.11 25.06 14.54
N SER A 75 -40.19 24.00 13.73
CA SER A 75 -40.67 24.11 12.34
C SER A 75 -42.16 24.46 12.30
N PRO A 76 -42.63 25.05 11.19
CA PRO A 76 -43.67 24.33 10.43
C PRO A 76 -43.45 24.34 8.91
N VAL A 77 -44.07 23.37 8.25
CA VAL A 77 -44.38 23.39 6.81
C VAL A 77 -45.86 23.80 6.67
N PRO A 78 -46.26 24.50 5.61
CA PRO A 78 -47.18 23.84 4.67
C PRO A 78 -46.92 24.18 3.18
N GLU A 79 -47.73 23.58 2.32
CA GLU A 79 -47.54 23.40 0.87
C GLU A 79 -48.69 24.04 0.07
N SER A 80 -48.42 24.61 -1.12
CA SER A 80 -49.32 24.62 -2.31
C SER A 80 -48.77 25.36 -3.54
N GLN A 81 -49.20 24.92 -4.73
CA GLN A 81 -48.96 25.46 -6.09
C GLN A 81 -50.24 26.17 -6.63
N PRO A 82 -50.38 26.58 -7.92
CA PRO A 82 -49.47 26.64 -9.09
C PRO A 82 -49.23 28.13 -9.53
N ALA A 83 -48.88 28.59 -10.74
CA ALA A 83 -48.63 28.08 -12.11
C ALA A 83 -47.73 29.11 -12.87
N GLN A 84 -47.37 29.07 -14.18
CA GLN A 84 -47.65 28.18 -15.33
C GLN A 84 -46.35 27.76 -16.08
N GLY A 85 -46.07 28.33 -17.26
CA GLY A 85 -44.92 28.09 -18.16
C GLY A 85 -44.89 29.13 -19.32
N PRO A 86 -44.20 28.93 -20.48
CA PRO A 86 -43.70 27.65 -21.03
C PRO A 86 -42.16 27.59 -21.27
N ALA A 87 -41.71 26.48 -21.89
CA ALA A 87 -40.31 26.11 -22.17
C ALA A 87 -39.76 26.71 -23.51
N PRO A 88 -38.51 26.44 -23.98
CA PRO A 88 -37.87 25.11 -24.14
C PRO A 88 -36.81 24.81 -23.05
N ALA A 89 -36.50 23.58 -22.64
CA ALA A 89 -36.41 22.29 -23.36
C ALA A 89 -35.14 22.12 -24.24
N SER A 90 -33.98 22.05 -23.59
CA SER A 90 -32.80 21.33 -24.13
C SER A 90 -32.69 19.97 -23.46
N ALA A 91 -32.95 18.91 -24.22
CA ALA A 91 -32.77 17.53 -23.75
C ALA A 91 -31.34 17.04 -24.00
N GLY A 92 -30.90 16.06 -23.21
CA GLY A 92 -29.85 15.12 -23.63
C GLY A 92 -28.41 15.62 -23.58
N GLN A 93 -27.85 15.74 -22.38
CA GLN A 93 -26.43 15.43 -22.18
C GLN A 93 -26.31 14.22 -21.26
N ALA A 94 -26.58 13.02 -21.81
CA ALA A 94 -26.04 11.80 -21.20
C ALA A 94 -24.51 11.93 -21.22
N ALA A 95 -23.89 11.90 -20.04
CA ALA A 95 -22.45 12.05 -19.93
C ALA A 95 -21.77 10.79 -20.49
N SER A 96 -21.35 10.85 -21.76
CA SER A 96 -20.35 9.92 -22.30
C SER A 96 -19.16 9.88 -21.34
N PRO A 97 -18.57 8.71 -21.05
CA PRO A 97 -17.39 8.61 -20.21
C PRO A 97 -16.19 9.24 -20.94
N GLN A 98 -16.05 10.55 -20.80
CA GLN A 98 -14.92 11.30 -21.32
C GLN A 98 -13.66 10.77 -20.64
N ALA A 99 -12.71 10.27 -21.44
CA ALA A 99 -11.48 9.67 -20.95
C ALA A 99 -10.83 10.62 -19.92
N PRO A 100 -10.61 10.19 -18.66
CA PRO A 100 -10.18 11.14 -17.63
C PRO A 100 -8.80 11.72 -17.96
N ALA A 101 -8.54 12.94 -17.52
CA ALA A 101 -7.27 13.61 -17.80
C ALA A 101 -6.07 12.78 -17.28
N PRO A 102 -4.90 12.84 -17.94
CA PRO A 102 -3.72 12.06 -17.53
C PRO A 102 -3.21 12.42 -16.13
N GLN A 103 -3.55 13.59 -15.60
CA GLN A 103 -3.30 13.96 -14.21
C GLN A 103 -4.11 13.06 -13.24
N ASN A 104 -5.40 12.85 -13.51
CA ASN A 104 -6.24 11.93 -12.75
C ASN A 104 -5.71 10.49 -12.85
N GLU A 105 -5.25 10.05 -14.03
CA GLU A 105 -4.62 8.73 -14.21
C GLU A 105 -3.39 8.55 -13.31
N ALA A 106 -2.52 9.57 -13.26
CA ALA A 106 -1.34 9.57 -12.39
C ALA A 106 -1.72 9.55 -10.89
N GLU A 107 -2.77 10.28 -10.49
CA GLU A 107 -3.28 10.26 -9.11
C GLU A 107 -3.85 8.89 -8.71
N TRP A 108 -4.66 8.26 -9.55
CA TRP A 108 -5.19 6.92 -9.28
C TRP A 108 -4.09 5.86 -9.20
N ARG A 109 -3.14 5.88 -10.14
CA ARG A 109 -1.94 5.02 -10.09
C ARG A 109 -1.14 5.26 -8.81
N LYS A 110 -0.95 6.51 -8.39
CA LYS A 110 -0.22 6.86 -7.16
C LYS A 110 -0.94 6.36 -5.90
N ARG A 111 -2.26 6.59 -5.78
CA ARG A 111 -3.09 6.07 -4.67
C ARG A 111 -2.94 4.56 -4.53
N VAL A 112 -3.01 3.84 -5.65
CA VAL A 112 -2.89 2.38 -5.71
C VAL A 112 -1.47 1.90 -5.39
N ALA A 113 -0.44 2.54 -5.95
CA ALA A 113 0.95 2.20 -5.69
C ALA A 113 1.32 2.37 -4.20
N THR A 114 0.94 3.49 -3.57
CA THR A 114 1.18 3.72 -2.14
C THR A 114 0.48 2.70 -1.26
N ALA A 115 -0.76 2.32 -1.59
CA ALA A 115 -1.50 1.29 -0.85
C ALA A 115 -0.89 -0.12 -1.00
N ARG A 116 -0.37 -0.47 -2.19
CA ARG A 116 0.36 -1.73 -2.43
C ARG A 116 1.71 -1.76 -1.72
N GLU A 117 2.44 -0.65 -1.72
CA GLU A 117 3.73 -0.56 -1.02
C GLU A 117 3.55 -0.67 0.50
N ALA A 118 2.50 -0.05 1.06
CA ALA A 118 2.14 -0.23 2.46
C ALA A 118 1.81 -1.70 2.77
N LEU A 119 0.96 -2.35 1.97
CA LEU A 119 0.60 -3.76 2.13
C LEU A 119 1.83 -4.69 2.08
N SER A 120 2.69 -4.51 1.07
CA SER A 120 3.93 -5.27 0.91
C SER A 120 4.88 -5.09 2.11
N ARG A 121 5.07 -3.85 2.58
CA ARG A 121 5.93 -3.54 3.72
C ARG A 121 5.42 -4.20 5.01
N SER A 122 4.12 -4.15 5.27
CA SER A 122 3.51 -4.78 6.46
C SER A 122 3.51 -6.32 6.36
N GLN A 123 3.38 -6.90 5.16
CA GLN A 123 3.57 -8.33 4.90
C GLN A 123 5.00 -8.80 5.24
N ILE A 124 6.02 -8.13 4.68
CA ILE A 124 7.44 -8.43 4.94
C ILE A 124 7.74 -8.29 6.45
N PHE A 125 7.17 -7.29 7.12
CA PHE A 125 7.35 -7.13 8.56
C PHE A 125 6.67 -8.26 9.38
N ALA A 126 5.51 -8.76 8.95
CA ALA A 126 4.87 -9.92 9.57
C ALA A 126 5.70 -11.22 9.40
N GLU A 127 6.39 -11.40 8.28
CA GLU A 127 7.31 -12.53 8.04
C GLU A 127 8.58 -12.42 8.91
N ALA A 128 9.14 -11.21 9.05
CA ALA A 128 10.25 -10.95 9.96
C ALA A 128 9.86 -11.21 11.43
N LEU A 129 8.65 -10.84 11.84
CA LEU A 129 8.13 -11.11 13.19
C LEU A 129 7.93 -12.62 13.43
N GLN A 130 7.37 -13.36 12.47
CA GLN A 130 7.27 -14.83 12.55
C GLN A 130 8.65 -15.50 12.66
N SER A 131 9.65 -14.97 11.95
CA SER A 131 11.04 -15.44 12.04
C SER A 131 11.63 -15.18 13.42
N ARG A 132 11.41 -13.98 14.01
CA ARG A 132 11.83 -13.65 15.38
C ARG A 132 11.13 -14.52 16.42
N ILE A 133 9.82 -14.76 16.29
CA ILE A 133 9.05 -15.62 17.21
C ILE A 133 9.58 -17.05 17.18
N SER A 134 9.94 -17.56 16.00
CA SER A 134 10.58 -18.87 15.84
C SER A 134 11.94 -18.93 16.54
N ALA A 135 12.80 -17.92 16.32
CA ALA A 135 14.11 -17.83 16.96
C ALA A 135 14.02 -17.75 18.50
N LEU A 136 13.14 -16.89 19.04
CA LEU A 136 12.91 -16.78 20.48
C LEU A 136 12.29 -18.05 21.09
N SER A 137 11.46 -18.77 20.33
CA SER A 137 10.91 -20.06 20.79
C SER A 137 12.00 -21.13 20.89
N THR A 138 12.95 -21.15 19.96
CA THR A 138 14.13 -22.01 19.99
C THR A 138 15.09 -21.61 21.11
N ASP A 139 15.30 -20.32 21.37
CA ASP A 139 16.16 -19.86 22.47
C ASP A 139 15.57 -20.26 23.85
N PHE A 140 14.26 -20.06 24.05
CA PHE A 140 13.54 -20.36 25.29
C PHE A 140 13.63 -21.83 25.76
N VAL A 141 13.82 -22.77 24.83
CA VAL A 141 14.00 -24.21 25.13
C VAL A 141 15.46 -24.64 25.25
N ASN A 142 16.41 -23.79 24.84
CA ASN A 142 17.87 -24.03 24.89
C ASN A 142 18.56 -23.21 26.00
N ARG A 143 17.80 -22.72 26.99
CA ARG A 143 18.27 -21.83 28.06
C ARG A 143 17.79 -22.34 29.40
N ASP A 144 18.71 -22.69 30.29
CA ASP A 144 18.39 -23.30 31.59
C ASP A 144 18.07 -22.27 32.69
N ASP A 145 18.69 -21.09 32.64
CA ASP A 145 18.56 -20.04 33.65
C ASP A 145 17.14 -19.42 33.65
N PRO A 146 16.39 -19.46 34.77
CA PRO A 146 15.03 -18.95 34.83
C PRO A 146 14.89 -17.46 34.45
N ALA A 147 15.81 -16.60 34.89
CA ALA A 147 15.72 -15.17 34.63
C ALA A 147 15.89 -14.83 33.14
N GLN A 148 16.82 -15.49 32.45
CA GLN A 148 16.96 -15.40 31.00
C GLN A 148 15.72 -15.93 30.27
N ARG A 149 15.13 -17.04 30.72
CA ARG A 149 13.90 -17.59 30.12
C ARG A 149 12.72 -16.62 30.24
N ASP A 150 12.56 -15.94 31.37
CA ASP A 150 11.50 -14.95 31.58
C ASP A 150 11.66 -13.74 30.64
N VAL A 151 12.89 -13.29 30.40
CA VAL A 151 13.18 -12.23 29.41
C VAL A 151 12.81 -12.69 27.99
N ILE A 152 13.23 -13.90 27.59
CA ILE A 152 12.91 -14.46 26.25
C ILE A 152 11.39 -14.63 26.09
N ALA A 153 10.68 -15.07 27.13
CA ALA A 153 9.22 -15.18 27.13
C ALA A 153 8.54 -13.81 26.98
N ALA A 154 9.01 -12.79 27.69
CA ALA A 154 8.51 -11.42 27.58
C ALA A 154 8.78 -10.82 26.18
N GLU A 155 9.93 -11.09 25.57
CA GLU A 155 10.19 -10.71 24.18
C GLU A 155 9.29 -11.44 23.18
N ARG A 156 9.09 -12.75 23.35
CA ARG A 156 8.21 -13.55 22.50
C ARG A 156 6.78 -13.04 22.56
N GLN A 157 6.29 -12.67 23.75
CA GLN A 157 4.95 -12.11 23.92
C GLN A 157 4.80 -10.74 23.25
N LYS A 158 5.83 -9.88 23.30
CA LYS A 158 5.86 -8.60 22.56
C LYS A 158 5.84 -8.83 21.04
N ALA A 159 6.61 -9.79 20.54
CA ALA A 159 6.66 -10.12 19.12
C ALA A 159 5.35 -10.72 18.59
N LEU A 160 4.64 -11.52 19.42
CA LEU A 160 3.29 -12.00 19.13
C LEU A 160 2.28 -10.85 19.05
N ALA A 161 2.28 -9.94 20.03
CA ALA A 161 1.37 -8.80 20.06
C ALA A 161 1.56 -7.86 18.85
N GLU A 162 2.80 -7.56 18.45
CA GLU A 162 3.06 -6.77 17.25
C GLU A 162 2.69 -7.54 15.96
N LEU A 163 2.92 -8.86 15.90
CA LEU A 163 2.47 -9.66 14.75
C LEU A 163 0.95 -9.59 14.56
N ASP A 164 0.17 -9.63 15.64
CA ASP A 164 -1.28 -9.49 15.56
C ASP A 164 -1.73 -8.05 15.25
N ARG A 165 -1.01 -7.02 15.73
CA ARG A 165 -1.20 -5.62 15.29
C ARG A 165 -0.99 -5.48 13.78
N VAL A 166 0.10 -6.04 13.26
CA VAL A 166 0.46 -5.99 11.83
C VAL A 166 -0.50 -6.82 10.98
N ARG A 167 -1.00 -7.96 11.47
CA ARG A 167 -2.08 -8.72 10.81
C ARG A 167 -3.36 -7.91 10.67
N GLN A 168 -3.76 -7.15 11.71
CA GLN A 168 -4.91 -6.24 11.62
C GLN A 168 -4.64 -5.10 10.62
N GLU A 169 -3.42 -4.55 10.61
CA GLU A 169 -2.99 -3.52 9.65
C GLU A 169 -3.08 -4.02 8.19
N ILE A 170 -2.57 -5.22 7.90
CA ILE A 170 -2.70 -5.92 6.60
C ILE A 170 -4.18 -6.07 6.20
N GLN A 171 -5.05 -6.46 7.13
CA GLN A 171 -6.49 -6.55 6.87
C GLN A 171 -7.13 -5.18 6.61
N GLN A 172 -6.63 -4.10 7.23
CA GLN A 172 -7.05 -2.72 6.91
C GLN A 172 -6.57 -2.30 5.51
N GLN A 173 -5.31 -2.59 5.16
CA GLN A 173 -4.71 -2.25 3.87
C GLN A 173 -5.38 -2.99 2.70
N GLN A 174 -5.76 -4.27 2.87
CA GLN A 174 -6.56 -5.02 1.90
C GLN A 174 -7.95 -4.40 1.68
N LYS A 175 -8.64 -3.99 2.76
CA LYS A 175 -9.92 -3.27 2.67
C LYS A 175 -9.78 -1.90 1.99
N ALA A 176 -8.71 -1.15 2.29
CA ALA A 176 -8.40 0.11 1.61
C ALA A 176 -8.12 -0.09 0.11
N MET A 177 -7.44 -1.19 -0.27
CA MET A 177 -7.23 -1.54 -1.68
C MET A 177 -8.52 -1.90 -2.42
N ALA A 178 -9.48 -2.55 -1.76
CA ALA A 178 -10.82 -2.75 -2.31
C ALA A 178 -11.60 -1.43 -2.41
N ALA A 179 -11.55 -0.58 -1.38
CA ALA A 179 -12.20 0.73 -1.39
C ALA A 179 -11.68 1.64 -2.53
N ILE A 180 -10.37 1.66 -2.79
CA ILE A 180 -9.81 2.45 -3.91
C ILE A 180 -10.31 1.93 -5.27
N GLN A 181 -10.51 0.62 -5.44
CA GLN A 181 -11.13 0.06 -6.64
C GLN A 181 -12.61 0.44 -6.75
N ASP A 182 -13.34 0.48 -5.64
CA ASP A 182 -14.75 0.85 -5.60
C ASP A 182 -14.98 2.35 -5.83
N ASP A 183 -14.15 3.22 -5.27
CA ASP A 183 -14.13 4.65 -5.59
C ASP A 183 -13.88 4.85 -7.09
N ALA A 184 -12.91 4.13 -7.66
CA ALA A 184 -12.58 4.20 -9.08
C ALA A 184 -13.76 3.74 -9.96
N ARG A 185 -14.45 2.64 -9.60
CA ARG A 185 -15.68 2.20 -10.27
C ARG A 185 -16.79 3.26 -10.20
N ARG A 186 -16.98 3.90 -9.04
CA ARG A 186 -17.97 4.98 -8.84
C ARG A 186 -17.62 6.25 -9.63
N ALA A 187 -16.34 6.54 -9.80
CA ALA A 187 -15.82 7.68 -10.56
C ALA A 187 -15.68 7.42 -12.08
N GLY A 188 -16.14 6.27 -12.59
CA GLY A 188 -16.07 5.94 -14.02
C GLY A 188 -14.65 5.67 -14.54
N VAL A 189 -13.69 5.41 -13.64
CA VAL A 189 -12.27 5.27 -13.96
C VAL A 189 -12.00 3.92 -14.63
N PRO A 190 -11.21 3.87 -15.73
CA PRO A 190 -10.85 2.61 -16.37
C PRO A 190 -10.17 1.64 -15.41
N ALA A 191 -10.68 0.41 -15.31
CA ALA A 191 -10.17 -0.59 -14.36
C ALA A 191 -8.66 -0.89 -14.53
N GLY A 192 -8.09 -0.71 -15.73
CA GLY A 192 -6.66 -0.84 -15.99
C GLY A 192 -5.76 0.20 -15.30
N TRP A 193 -6.33 1.24 -14.68
CA TRP A 193 -5.58 2.25 -13.92
C TRP A 193 -5.42 1.90 -12.43
N VAL A 194 -6.27 1.00 -11.91
CA VAL A 194 -6.28 0.58 -10.50
C VAL A 194 -6.03 -0.92 -10.29
N ARG A 195 -5.84 -1.67 -11.38
CA ARG A 195 -5.31 -3.05 -11.39
C ARG A 195 -3.82 -3.10 -11.09
#